data_AF-A0A9E9DCK6-F1
#
_entry.id   AF-A0A9E9DCK6-F1
#
_cell.length_a   1.000
_cell.length_b   1.000
_cell.length_c   1.000
_cell.angle_alpha   90.00
_cell.angle_beta   90.00
_cell.angle_gamma   90.00
#
_symmetry.space_group_name_H-M   'P 1'
#
loop_
_entity.id
_entity.type
_entity.pdbx_description
1 polymer ?
#
loop_
_entity_poly.entity_id
_entity_poly.type
_entity_poly.pdbx_seq_one_letter_code
_entity_poly.pdbx_strand_id
1 'polypeptide(L)'
;MAADSEYIERVRGYDWDDVTGLWRDIQRCATPGWDAGKALEYLVLKGFELGGATVRWPYTVKFVDEKILEQIDGVIYAAGIAAMVECKDYSAPSSRTKRRIGADPIATLQAKLTRRPAALIGCLFASGECTEAAEQRVNFTKPATILCWTGDDIDRCVHRRNFTQTLQRKFRICVEEGKHLTKCSTQGDSQMEMRNIICPSQDSVNFLNAWLPPEISASSHFFFPSPLSDAPATARNVLATHPLQALLIRDAHTTNPVLISDLEVYAEERLMLSAPKQQFEIEVVSPTLLVMLFETPEIFTAVFGERATDFLHLMGSYDPERAIGEAGATVANIIAHLDDTTRALLRATPTARRILSRIAKLDAKPYLRDDDWDAAWYRDRPQPTRSY
;
A
#
# COMPACT_ATOMS: atom_id res chain seq x y z
N MET A 1 -8.24 -37.62 -14.39
CA MET A 1 -7.29 -37.08 -13.40
C MET A 1 -5.95 -36.98 -14.06
N ALA A 2 -5.49 -35.77 -14.27
CA ALA A 2 -4.12 -35.50 -14.71
C ALA A 2 -3.17 -35.74 -13.52
N ALA A 3 -1.95 -36.20 -13.78
CA ALA A 3 -0.93 -36.27 -12.74
C ALA A 3 -0.45 -34.86 -12.37
N ASP A 4 -0.02 -34.63 -11.13
CA ASP A 4 0.50 -33.31 -10.70
C ASP A 4 1.64 -32.81 -11.63
N SER A 5 2.45 -33.72 -12.19
CA SER A 5 3.48 -33.38 -13.17
C SER A 5 2.93 -32.67 -14.43
N GLU A 6 1.73 -33.04 -14.90
CA GLU A 6 1.11 -32.41 -16.08
C GLU A 6 0.67 -30.97 -15.77
N TYR A 7 0.14 -30.73 -14.57
CA TYR A 7 -0.22 -29.38 -14.14
C TYR A 7 1.01 -28.50 -13.90
N ILE A 8 2.09 -29.05 -13.31
CA ILE A 8 3.37 -28.33 -13.14
C ILE A 8 3.92 -27.90 -14.50
N GLU A 9 3.99 -28.82 -15.47
CA GLU A 9 4.46 -28.49 -16.81
C GLU A 9 3.58 -27.44 -17.49
N ARG A 10 2.26 -27.53 -17.31
CA ARG A 10 1.31 -26.53 -17.82
C ARG A 10 1.60 -25.13 -17.29
N VAL A 11 1.79 -24.97 -15.97
CA VAL A 11 2.00 -23.65 -15.37
C VAL A 11 3.44 -23.17 -15.38
N ARG A 12 4.40 -24.02 -15.77
CA ARG A 12 5.82 -23.63 -15.85
C ARG A 12 6.00 -22.37 -16.71
N GLY A 13 5.31 -22.30 -17.84
CA GLY A 13 5.38 -21.17 -18.78
C GLY A 13 4.46 -20.00 -18.48
N TYR A 14 3.63 -20.07 -17.44
CA TYR A 14 2.65 -19.01 -17.15
C TYR A 14 3.35 -17.72 -16.73
N ASP A 15 2.83 -16.59 -17.20
CA ASP A 15 3.13 -15.25 -16.68
C ASP A 15 1.96 -14.68 -15.85
N TRP A 16 2.04 -13.39 -15.50
CA TRP A 16 0.98 -12.73 -14.73
C TRP A 16 -0.34 -12.59 -15.49
N ASP A 17 -0.31 -12.49 -16.82
CA ASP A 17 -1.52 -12.38 -17.64
C ASP A 17 -2.21 -13.75 -17.72
N ASP A 18 -1.45 -14.84 -17.82
CA ASP A 18 -1.97 -16.21 -17.70
C ASP A 18 -2.59 -16.47 -16.31
N VAL A 19 -1.90 -16.05 -15.24
CA VAL A 19 -2.43 -16.13 -13.87
C VAL A 19 -3.72 -15.32 -13.72
N THR A 20 -3.78 -14.14 -14.34
CA THR A 20 -5.00 -13.30 -14.36
C THR A 20 -6.14 -13.98 -15.11
N GLY A 21 -5.84 -14.63 -16.25
CA GLY A 21 -6.79 -15.44 -17.00
C GLY A 21 -7.34 -16.60 -16.18
N LEU A 22 -6.45 -17.38 -15.55
CA LEU A 22 -6.84 -18.52 -14.72
C LEU A 22 -7.66 -18.09 -13.49
N TRP A 23 -7.35 -16.93 -12.89
CA TRP A 23 -8.13 -16.39 -11.78
C TRP A 23 -9.56 -16.07 -12.20
N ARG A 24 -9.72 -15.43 -13.38
CA ARG A 24 -11.04 -15.12 -13.95
C ARG A 24 -11.87 -16.38 -14.18
N ASP A 25 -11.25 -17.47 -14.63
CA ASP A 25 -11.89 -18.76 -14.84
C ASP A 25 -12.32 -19.39 -13.51
N ILE A 26 -11.48 -19.33 -12.48
CA ILE A 26 -11.81 -19.76 -11.11
C ILE A 26 -12.97 -18.95 -10.56
N GLN A 27 -12.97 -17.62 -10.70
CA GLN A 27 -14.09 -16.76 -10.26
C GLN A 27 -15.40 -17.15 -10.93
N ARG A 28 -15.36 -17.49 -12.23
CA ARG A 28 -16.51 -17.93 -13.03
C ARG A 28 -16.94 -19.37 -12.78
N CYS A 29 -16.26 -20.09 -11.89
CA CYS A 29 -16.47 -21.53 -11.63
C CYS A 29 -16.34 -22.38 -12.90
N ALA A 30 -15.46 -21.97 -13.83
CA ALA A 30 -15.34 -22.55 -15.16
C ALA A 30 -13.86 -22.72 -15.54
N THR A 31 -13.22 -23.76 -14.99
CA THR A 31 -11.79 -24.06 -15.17
C THR A 31 -11.59 -25.27 -16.09
N PRO A 32 -11.67 -25.12 -17.43
CA PRO A 32 -11.56 -26.24 -18.35
C PRO A 32 -10.17 -26.89 -18.29
N GLY A 33 -10.16 -28.22 -18.29
CA GLY A 33 -8.94 -29.01 -18.21
C GLY A 33 -8.25 -28.97 -16.84
N TRP A 34 -8.97 -28.60 -15.78
CA TRP A 34 -8.52 -28.69 -14.39
C TRP A 34 -9.44 -29.62 -13.60
N ASP A 35 -8.85 -30.56 -12.88
CA ASP A 35 -9.57 -31.32 -11.86
C ASP A 35 -10.03 -30.37 -10.73
N ALA A 36 -11.09 -30.76 -10.01
CA ALA A 36 -11.70 -29.94 -8.96
C ALA A 36 -10.66 -29.50 -7.91
N GLY A 37 -10.59 -28.19 -7.64
CA GLY A 37 -9.65 -27.60 -6.67
C GLY A 37 -8.26 -27.29 -7.23
N LYS A 38 -7.79 -28.03 -8.25
CA LYS A 38 -6.41 -27.91 -8.76
C LYS A 38 -6.08 -26.55 -9.36
N ALA A 39 -7.02 -25.93 -10.08
CA ALA A 39 -6.79 -24.61 -10.66
C ALA A 39 -6.35 -23.58 -9.60
N LEU A 40 -6.97 -23.59 -8.41
CA LEU A 40 -6.62 -22.67 -7.32
C LEU A 40 -5.25 -22.98 -6.73
N GLU A 41 -4.93 -24.26 -6.49
CA GLU A 41 -3.63 -24.71 -5.95
C GLU A 41 -2.48 -24.16 -6.81
N TYR A 42 -2.55 -24.42 -8.11
CA TYR A 42 -1.49 -24.06 -9.03
C TYR A 42 -1.45 -22.55 -9.31
N LEU A 43 -2.60 -21.87 -9.32
CA LEU A 43 -2.63 -20.41 -9.43
C LEU A 43 -1.90 -19.73 -8.28
N VAL A 44 -2.21 -20.13 -7.05
CA VAL A 44 -1.61 -19.52 -5.85
C VAL A 44 -0.11 -19.73 -5.86
N LEU A 45 0.34 -20.98 -6.04
CA LEU A 45 1.77 -21.28 -6.09
C LEU A 45 2.49 -20.53 -7.22
N LYS A 46 1.87 -20.46 -8.41
CA LYS A 46 2.45 -19.70 -9.52
C LYS A 46 2.51 -18.21 -9.23
N GLY A 47 1.48 -17.63 -8.61
CA GLY A 47 1.48 -16.23 -8.19
C GLY A 47 2.59 -15.90 -7.18
N PHE A 48 2.90 -16.82 -6.27
CA PHE A 48 4.05 -16.69 -5.38
C PHE A 48 5.39 -16.84 -6.10
N GLU A 49 5.52 -17.82 -7.00
CA GLU A 49 6.72 -18.02 -7.82
C GLU A 49 7.04 -16.78 -8.66
N LEU A 50 6.03 -16.24 -9.36
CA LEU A 50 6.16 -14.99 -10.14
C LEU A 50 6.44 -13.76 -9.26
N GLY A 51 6.05 -13.81 -7.99
CA GLY A 51 6.37 -12.80 -6.98
C GLY A 51 7.70 -13.05 -6.26
N GLY A 52 8.60 -13.84 -6.84
CA GLY A 52 9.97 -14.07 -6.35
C GLY A 52 10.10 -15.10 -5.22
N ALA A 53 9.02 -15.80 -4.86
CA ALA A 53 9.10 -16.85 -3.83
C ALA A 53 9.68 -18.15 -4.39
N THR A 54 10.39 -18.89 -3.54
CA THR A 54 10.68 -20.31 -3.85
C THR A 54 9.48 -21.14 -3.47
N VAL A 55 8.94 -21.91 -4.41
CA VAL A 55 7.77 -22.76 -4.18
C VAL A 55 8.10 -24.24 -4.33
N ARG A 56 7.49 -25.06 -3.48
CA ARG A 56 7.38 -26.50 -3.68
C ARG A 56 5.96 -26.79 -4.12
N TRP A 57 5.83 -27.28 -5.35
CA TRP A 57 4.59 -27.75 -5.96
C TRP A 57 3.94 -28.89 -5.17
N PRO A 58 2.65 -29.22 -5.43
CA PRO A 58 1.94 -30.24 -4.67
C PRO A 58 2.71 -31.55 -4.56
N TYR A 59 2.71 -32.16 -3.38
CA TYR A 59 3.41 -33.42 -3.14
C TYR A 59 2.73 -34.28 -2.09
N THR A 60 3.04 -35.58 -2.15
CA THR A 60 2.54 -36.57 -1.20
C THR A 60 3.62 -36.93 -0.19
N VAL A 61 3.25 -36.98 1.09
CA VAL A 61 4.08 -37.52 2.17
C VAL A 61 3.63 -38.95 2.44
N LYS A 62 4.60 -39.87 2.51
CA LYS A 62 4.36 -41.28 2.79
C LYS A 62 4.96 -41.66 4.15
N PHE A 63 4.34 -42.62 4.83
CA PHE A 63 4.95 -43.32 5.96
C PHE A 63 6.12 -44.20 5.51
N VAL A 64 6.87 -44.71 6.50
CA VAL A 64 7.97 -45.67 6.27
C VAL A 64 7.51 -46.93 5.53
N ASP A 65 6.22 -47.31 5.66
CA ASP A 65 5.60 -48.45 4.97
C ASP A 65 4.96 -48.09 3.62
N GLU A 66 5.39 -46.97 3.00
CA GLU A 66 4.89 -46.41 1.74
C GLU A 66 3.41 -46.02 1.69
N LYS A 67 2.66 -46.15 2.79
CA LYS A 67 1.29 -45.66 2.86
C LYS A 67 1.25 -44.14 2.79
N ILE A 68 0.35 -43.61 1.96
CA ILE A 68 0.12 -42.18 1.85
C ILE A 68 -0.37 -41.66 3.21
N LEU A 69 0.42 -40.79 3.83
CA LEU A 69 0.08 -40.14 5.08
C LEU A 69 -0.78 -38.89 4.83
N GLU A 70 -0.34 -38.04 3.91
CA GLU A 70 -1.01 -36.78 3.58
C GLU A 70 -0.59 -36.25 2.21
N GLN A 71 -1.50 -35.51 1.57
CA GLN A 71 -1.20 -34.65 0.44
C GLN A 71 -1.06 -33.21 0.91
N ILE A 72 -0.05 -32.52 0.38
CA ILE A 72 0.24 -31.13 0.68
C ILE A 72 0.14 -30.36 -0.63
N ASP A 73 -0.74 -29.37 -0.65
CA ASP A 73 -1.05 -28.58 -1.85
C ASP A 73 0.15 -27.72 -2.27
N GLY A 74 1.03 -27.38 -1.34
CA GLY A 74 2.35 -26.84 -1.63
C GLY A 74 3.04 -26.25 -0.42
N VAL A 75 4.24 -25.71 -0.64
CA VAL A 75 4.98 -24.94 0.37
C VAL A 75 5.58 -23.70 -0.30
N ILE A 76 5.49 -22.56 0.38
CA ILE A 76 6.05 -21.28 -0.05
C ILE A 76 7.18 -20.89 0.89
N TYR A 77 8.29 -20.44 0.33
CA TYR A 77 9.40 -19.82 1.05
C TYR A 77 9.60 -18.40 0.50
N ALA A 78 9.30 -17.41 1.34
CA ALA A 78 9.45 -16.01 0.95
C ALA A 78 9.74 -15.15 2.18
N ALA A 79 10.71 -14.23 2.07
CA ALA A 79 10.99 -13.23 3.12
C ALA A 79 11.26 -13.81 4.52
N GLY A 80 11.93 -14.97 4.57
CA GLY A 80 12.19 -15.68 5.84
C GLY A 80 10.97 -16.40 6.42
N ILE A 81 9.84 -16.44 5.70
CA ILE A 81 8.62 -17.15 6.07
C ILE A 81 8.57 -18.47 5.30
N ALA A 82 8.40 -19.58 6.01
CA ALA A 82 8.02 -20.86 5.42
C ALA A 82 6.53 -21.10 5.70
N ALA A 83 5.73 -21.30 4.65
CA ALA A 83 4.29 -21.48 4.74
C ALA A 83 3.83 -22.75 4.02
N MET A 84 3.13 -23.64 4.73
CA MET A 84 2.41 -24.77 4.13
C MET A 84 1.09 -24.27 3.55
N VAL A 85 0.80 -24.63 2.30
CA VAL A 85 -0.40 -24.23 1.58
C VAL A 85 -1.49 -25.28 1.73
N GLU A 86 -2.71 -24.80 1.98
CA GLU A 86 -3.95 -25.55 1.81
C GLU A 86 -4.89 -24.70 0.96
N CYS A 87 -5.40 -25.24 -0.14
CA CYS A 87 -6.31 -24.56 -1.05
C CYS A 87 -7.70 -25.21 -0.99
N LYS A 88 -8.73 -24.37 -1.08
CA LYS A 88 -10.12 -24.80 -1.13
C LYS A 88 -10.91 -23.96 -2.12
N ASP A 89 -11.36 -24.64 -3.17
CA ASP A 89 -12.29 -24.10 -4.14
C ASP A 89 -13.59 -24.92 -4.10
N TYR A 90 -14.60 -24.39 -3.42
CA TYR A 90 -15.95 -24.98 -3.39
C TYR A 90 -16.85 -24.34 -4.44
N SER A 91 -16.36 -24.26 -5.67
CA SER A 91 -17.14 -23.86 -6.83
C SER A 91 -18.21 -24.90 -7.13
N ALA A 92 -19.42 -24.44 -7.43
CA ALA A 92 -20.53 -25.24 -7.94
C ALA A 92 -20.75 -24.84 -9.42
N PRO A 93 -20.17 -25.55 -10.40
CA PRO A 93 -20.18 -25.13 -11.81
C PRO A 93 -21.59 -24.98 -12.39
N SER A 94 -22.54 -25.81 -11.95
CA SER A 94 -23.94 -25.78 -12.40
C SER A 94 -24.67 -24.50 -12.01
N SER A 95 -24.41 -23.96 -10.83
CA SER A 95 -25.03 -22.73 -10.31
C SER A 95 -24.11 -21.51 -10.43
N ARG A 96 -22.84 -21.68 -10.83
CA ARG A 96 -21.79 -20.65 -10.84
C ARG A 96 -21.69 -19.90 -9.50
N THR A 97 -21.82 -20.63 -8.40
CA THR A 97 -21.72 -20.09 -7.05
C THR A 97 -20.54 -20.74 -6.30
N LYS A 98 -20.01 -20.02 -5.31
CA LYS A 98 -18.98 -20.53 -4.41
C LYS A 98 -19.57 -20.72 -3.02
N ARG A 99 -19.42 -21.92 -2.45
CA ARG A 99 -19.83 -22.16 -1.07
C ARG A 99 -18.80 -21.58 -0.11
N ARG A 100 -19.28 -20.94 0.97
CA ARG A 100 -18.41 -20.44 2.04
C ARG A 100 -17.62 -21.56 2.70
N ILE A 101 -16.40 -21.25 3.11
CA ILE A 101 -15.47 -22.20 3.70
C ILE A 101 -15.71 -22.30 5.20
N GLY A 102 -16.01 -23.51 5.67
CA GLY A 102 -16.21 -23.80 7.09
C GLY A 102 -14.90 -23.99 7.86
N ALA A 103 -15.03 -24.46 9.10
CA ALA A 103 -13.92 -24.64 10.03
C ALA A 103 -13.03 -25.87 9.74
N ASP A 104 -13.50 -26.83 8.94
CA ASP A 104 -12.81 -28.11 8.74
C ASP A 104 -11.43 -27.97 8.09
N PRO A 105 -11.24 -27.16 7.02
CA PRO A 105 -9.91 -26.98 6.43
C PRO A 105 -8.88 -26.38 7.39
N ILE A 106 -9.32 -25.54 8.34
CA ILE A 106 -8.46 -24.99 9.39
C ILE A 106 -8.00 -26.11 10.32
N ALA A 107 -8.91 -27.00 10.73
CA ALA A 107 -8.59 -28.15 11.57
C ALA A 107 -7.63 -29.12 10.87
N THR A 108 -7.88 -29.39 9.58
CA THR A 108 -7.01 -30.23 8.75
C THR A 108 -5.61 -29.63 8.69
N LEU A 109 -5.47 -28.36 8.33
CA LEU A 109 -4.17 -27.69 8.23
C LEU A 109 -3.46 -27.63 9.59
N GLN A 110 -4.18 -27.37 10.68
CA GLN A 110 -3.63 -27.42 12.03
C GLN A 110 -3.03 -28.79 12.34
N ALA A 111 -3.73 -29.89 12.02
CA ALA A 111 -3.23 -31.25 12.23
C ALA A 111 -1.99 -31.58 11.35
N LYS A 112 -1.85 -30.97 10.18
CA LYS A 112 -0.63 -31.09 9.37
C LYS A 112 0.54 -30.34 10.02
N LEU A 113 0.30 -29.13 10.52
CA LEU A 113 1.32 -28.28 11.16
C LEU A 113 1.86 -28.86 12.46
N THR A 114 1.04 -29.54 13.28
CA THR A 114 1.49 -30.16 14.53
C THR A 114 2.55 -31.25 14.33
N ARG A 115 2.69 -31.78 13.11
CA ARG A 115 3.69 -32.78 12.72
C ARG A 115 4.95 -32.16 12.10
N ARG A 116 5.15 -30.85 12.24
CA ARG A 116 6.23 -30.09 11.60
C ARG A 116 6.90 -29.14 12.60
N PRO A 117 8.10 -28.60 12.28
CA PRO A 117 8.74 -27.60 13.12
C PRO A 117 7.85 -26.38 13.37
N ALA A 118 7.91 -25.83 14.58
CA ALA A 118 7.05 -24.72 15.01
C ALA A 118 7.22 -23.42 14.20
N ALA A 119 8.32 -23.28 13.45
CA ALA A 119 8.57 -22.13 12.58
C ALA A 119 7.72 -22.16 11.28
N LEU A 120 7.15 -23.32 10.92
CA LEU A 120 6.29 -23.44 9.74
C LEU A 120 4.89 -22.91 10.06
N ILE A 121 4.42 -21.94 9.28
CA ILE A 121 3.04 -21.44 9.36
C ILE A 121 2.16 -22.13 8.32
N GLY A 122 0.84 -22.05 8.49
CA GLY A 122 -0.13 -22.43 7.48
C GLY A 122 -0.66 -21.23 6.71
N CYS A 123 -0.94 -21.40 5.42
CA CYS A 123 -1.74 -20.48 4.62
C CYS A 123 -2.92 -21.23 4.01
N LEU A 124 -4.13 -20.84 4.39
CA LEU A 124 -5.38 -21.37 3.84
C LEU A 124 -5.89 -20.41 2.76
N PHE A 125 -5.91 -20.85 1.50
CA PHE A 125 -6.43 -20.09 0.38
C PHE A 125 -7.82 -20.58 -0.02
N ALA A 126 -8.76 -19.65 -0.05
CA ALA A 126 -10.13 -19.87 -0.43
C ALA A 126 -10.43 -19.09 -1.72
N SER A 127 -11.01 -19.73 -2.73
CA SER A 127 -11.50 -18.99 -3.91
C SER A 127 -12.73 -18.12 -3.60
N GLY A 128 -13.38 -18.34 -2.45
CA GLY A 128 -14.54 -17.59 -1.96
C GLY A 128 -14.34 -17.08 -0.53
N GLU A 129 -15.43 -16.89 0.19
CA GLU A 129 -15.43 -16.36 1.56
C GLU A 129 -15.36 -17.45 2.64
N CYS A 130 -14.94 -17.08 3.85
CA CYS A 130 -15.04 -17.92 5.04
C CYS A 130 -16.40 -17.73 5.73
N THR A 131 -16.87 -18.74 6.47
CA THR A 131 -17.98 -18.57 7.41
C THR A 131 -17.50 -17.90 8.69
N GLU A 132 -18.36 -17.17 9.41
CA GLU A 132 -18.02 -16.54 10.69
C GLU A 132 -17.41 -17.53 11.70
N ALA A 133 -17.91 -18.76 11.73
CA ALA A 133 -17.36 -19.83 12.57
C ALA A 133 -15.90 -20.18 12.21
N ALA A 134 -15.55 -20.15 10.92
CA ALA A 134 -14.17 -20.34 10.47
C ALA A 134 -13.29 -19.15 10.86
N GLU A 135 -13.80 -17.91 10.73
CA GLU A 135 -13.10 -16.69 11.14
C GLU A 135 -12.81 -16.67 12.64
N GLN A 136 -13.78 -17.07 13.46
CA GLN A 136 -13.58 -17.20 14.89
C GLN A 136 -12.55 -18.29 15.19
N ARG A 137 -12.70 -19.48 14.61
CA ARG A 137 -11.80 -20.61 14.89
C ARG A 137 -10.35 -20.28 14.58
N VAL A 138 -10.06 -19.64 13.44
CA VAL A 138 -8.66 -19.37 13.06
C VAL A 138 -7.94 -18.50 14.11
N ASN A 139 -8.63 -17.54 14.73
CA ASN A 139 -8.08 -16.69 15.78
C ASN A 139 -7.82 -17.43 17.11
N PHE A 140 -8.39 -18.62 17.28
CA PHE A 140 -8.19 -19.48 18.46
C PHE A 140 -7.36 -20.74 18.17
N THR A 141 -6.70 -20.83 17.01
CA THR A 141 -5.97 -22.06 16.57
C THR A 141 -4.56 -22.20 17.21
N LYS A 142 -4.32 -21.54 18.34
CA LYS A 142 -3.02 -21.50 19.03
C LYS A 142 -2.59 -22.92 19.48
N PRO A 143 -1.29 -23.26 19.42
CA PRO A 143 -0.15 -22.40 19.05
C PRO A 143 0.13 -22.30 17.54
N ALA A 144 -0.66 -22.95 16.69
CA ALA A 144 -0.43 -22.92 15.25
C ALA A 144 -0.79 -21.55 14.66
N THR A 145 0.08 -21.04 13.79
CA THR A 145 -0.21 -19.83 13.01
C THR A 145 -0.76 -20.22 11.66
N ILE A 146 -2.02 -19.90 11.39
CA ILE A 146 -2.66 -20.09 10.08
C ILE A 146 -3.12 -18.73 9.58
N LEU A 147 -2.68 -18.33 8.38
CA LEU A 147 -3.14 -17.13 7.70
C LEU A 147 -4.22 -17.50 6.69
N CYS A 148 -5.40 -16.90 6.81
CA CYS A 148 -6.49 -17.14 5.87
C CYS A 148 -6.49 -16.08 4.75
N TRP A 149 -6.74 -16.55 3.53
CA TRP A 149 -6.82 -15.75 2.30
C TRP A 149 -8.14 -16.04 1.61
N THR A 150 -8.96 -14.99 1.41
CA THR A 150 -10.24 -15.08 0.72
C THR A 150 -10.06 -14.86 -0.79
N GLY A 151 -11.14 -15.09 -1.55
CA GLY A 151 -11.16 -14.75 -2.97
C GLY A 151 -10.75 -13.30 -3.25
N ASP A 152 -11.19 -12.35 -2.40
CA ASP A 152 -10.82 -10.93 -2.54
C ASP A 152 -9.33 -10.68 -2.32
N ASP A 153 -8.70 -11.41 -1.38
CA ASP A 153 -7.26 -11.30 -1.18
C ASP A 153 -6.49 -11.79 -2.41
N ILE A 154 -6.92 -12.92 -2.97
CA ILE A 154 -6.32 -13.52 -4.16
C ILE A 154 -6.50 -12.59 -5.36
N ASP A 155 -7.70 -12.06 -5.55
CA ASP A 155 -8.01 -11.10 -6.62
C ASP A 155 -7.10 -9.88 -6.58
N ARG A 156 -6.96 -9.26 -5.40
CA ARG A 156 -6.06 -8.12 -5.23
C ARG A 156 -4.61 -8.50 -5.53
N CYS A 157 -4.17 -9.70 -5.12
CA CYS A 157 -2.79 -10.14 -5.34
C CYS A 157 -2.47 -10.44 -6.79
N VAL A 158 -3.44 -10.98 -7.54
CA VAL A 158 -3.33 -11.21 -8.98
C VAL A 158 -3.21 -9.88 -9.72
N HIS A 159 -4.12 -8.94 -9.45
CA HIS A 159 -4.11 -7.63 -10.13
C HIS A 159 -2.90 -6.77 -9.76
N ARG A 160 -2.46 -6.81 -8.50
CA ARG A 160 -1.29 -6.06 -8.02
C ARG A 160 0.03 -6.80 -8.18
N ARG A 161 0.01 -8.05 -8.65
CA ARG A 161 1.19 -8.90 -8.85
C ARG A 161 2.06 -9.03 -7.59
N ASN A 162 1.43 -9.18 -6.42
CA ASN A 162 2.10 -8.94 -5.13
C ASN A 162 1.89 -10.00 -4.03
N PHE A 163 1.69 -11.27 -4.38
CA PHE A 163 1.45 -12.37 -3.42
C PHE A 163 2.47 -12.40 -2.26
N THR A 164 3.77 -12.33 -2.57
CA THR A 164 4.85 -12.33 -1.56
C THR A 164 4.77 -11.17 -0.57
N GLN A 165 4.52 -9.96 -1.08
CA GLN A 165 4.44 -8.75 -0.26
C GLN A 165 3.19 -8.77 0.63
N THR A 166 2.08 -9.28 0.10
CA THR A 166 0.85 -9.47 0.87
C THR A 166 1.03 -10.53 1.96
N LEU A 167 1.80 -11.61 1.73
CA LEU A 167 2.13 -12.61 2.75
C LEU A 167 2.92 -11.99 3.90
N GLN A 168 3.96 -11.20 3.60
CA GLN A 168 4.72 -10.47 4.62
C GLN A 168 3.82 -9.57 5.45
N ARG A 169 2.92 -8.82 4.80
CA ARG A 169 1.98 -7.91 5.47
C ARG A 169 1.02 -8.67 6.38
N LYS A 170 0.38 -9.74 5.89
CA LYS A 170 -0.57 -10.54 6.68
C LYS A 170 0.12 -11.23 7.84
N PHE A 171 1.33 -11.75 7.64
CA PHE A 171 2.13 -12.33 8.71
C PHE A 171 2.48 -11.30 9.78
N ARG A 172 2.92 -10.10 9.39
CA ARG A 172 3.20 -9.01 10.33
C ARG A 172 1.97 -8.65 11.16
N ILE A 173 0.82 -8.45 10.52
CA ILE A 173 -0.45 -8.17 11.22
C ILE A 173 -0.81 -9.30 12.19
N CYS A 174 -0.63 -10.56 11.77
CA CYS A 174 -0.87 -11.70 12.64
C CYS A 174 0.05 -11.70 13.87
N VAL A 175 1.33 -11.35 13.70
CA VAL A 175 2.30 -11.29 14.80
C VAL A 175 2.01 -10.10 15.74
N GLU A 176 1.72 -8.93 15.18
CA GLU A 176 1.54 -7.68 15.94
C GLU A 176 0.16 -7.60 16.62
N GLU A 177 -0.90 -8.08 15.95
CA GLU A 177 -2.28 -7.90 16.38
C GLU A 177 -3.00 -9.21 16.70
N GLY A 178 -2.38 -10.38 16.45
CA GLY A 178 -3.02 -11.68 16.64
C GLY A 178 -4.15 -11.97 15.62
N LYS A 179 -4.24 -11.21 14.52
CA LYS A 179 -5.28 -11.37 13.50
C LYS A 179 -4.83 -12.34 12.41
N HIS A 180 -5.42 -13.53 12.41
CA HIS A 180 -5.13 -14.61 11.45
C HIS A 180 -5.91 -14.49 10.14
N LEU A 181 -7.06 -13.81 10.19
CA LEU A 181 -7.82 -13.37 9.04
C LEU A 181 -7.98 -11.86 9.12
N THR A 182 -7.41 -11.16 8.15
CA THR A 182 -7.69 -9.75 7.92
C THR A 182 -8.59 -9.65 6.72
N LYS A 183 -9.87 -9.28 6.93
CA LYS A 183 -10.68 -8.78 5.83
C LYS A 183 -10.03 -7.48 5.40
N CYS A 184 -9.44 -7.51 4.21
CA CYS A 184 -9.12 -6.30 3.49
C CYS A 184 -10.45 -5.55 3.30
N SER A 185 -10.74 -4.56 4.13
CA SER A 185 -12.05 -3.90 4.19
C SER A 185 -12.58 -3.53 2.81
N THR A 186 -13.81 -3.94 2.53
CA THR A 186 -14.69 -3.37 1.52
C THR A 186 -15.42 -2.21 2.19
N GLN A 187 -14.82 -1.03 2.20
CA GLN A 187 -15.50 0.20 2.59
C GLN A 187 -15.15 1.29 1.57
N GLY A 188 -16.19 1.71 0.84
CA GLY A 188 -16.19 2.82 -0.12
C GLY A 188 -15.48 2.48 -1.43
N ASP A 189 -15.94 3.07 -2.54
CA ASP A 189 -15.17 3.12 -3.79
C ASP A 189 -13.70 3.37 -3.48
N SER A 190 -12.87 2.34 -3.62
CA SER A 190 -11.43 2.49 -3.40
C SER A 190 -10.90 3.18 -4.63
N GLN A 191 -10.98 4.52 -4.63
CA GLN A 191 -10.00 5.31 -5.33
C GLN A 191 -8.65 4.75 -4.94
N MET A 192 -7.96 4.18 -5.93
CA MET A 192 -6.69 3.51 -5.74
C MET A 192 -5.76 4.51 -5.03
N GLU A 193 -5.35 4.20 -3.81
CA GLU A 193 -4.39 5.02 -3.10
C GLU A 193 -3.08 4.98 -3.89
N MET A 194 -2.69 6.10 -4.48
CA MET A 194 -1.59 6.16 -5.43
C MET A 194 -0.27 6.54 -4.74
N ARG A 195 -0.33 7.38 -3.71
CA ARG A 195 0.86 8.09 -3.20
C ARG A 195 0.76 8.53 -1.75
N ASN A 196 1.92 8.85 -1.18
CA ASN A 196 2.07 9.61 0.05
C ASN A 196 2.47 11.06 -0.28
N ILE A 197 1.92 12.03 0.44
CA ILE A 197 2.29 13.45 0.38
C ILE A 197 2.71 13.88 1.79
N ILE A 198 3.97 14.25 1.96
CA ILE A 198 4.53 14.74 3.22
C ILE A 198 4.58 16.25 3.17
N CYS A 199 3.84 16.89 4.06
CA CYS A 199 3.72 18.34 4.18
C CYS A 199 4.54 18.85 5.37
N PRO A 200 4.92 20.14 5.40
CA PRO A 200 5.70 20.71 6.49
C PRO A 200 4.90 20.89 7.79
N SER A 201 3.57 20.98 7.72
CA SER A 201 2.69 21.18 8.89
C SER A 201 1.28 20.64 8.66
N GLN A 202 0.50 20.52 9.74
CA GLN A 202 -0.94 20.18 9.67
C GLN A 202 -1.73 21.23 8.88
N ASP A 203 -1.42 22.53 9.05
CA ASP A 203 -2.06 23.60 8.28
C ASP A 203 -1.78 23.46 6.79
N SER A 204 -0.58 23.01 6.41
CA SER A 204 -0.23 22.71 5.02
C SER A 204 -1.04 21.54 4.46
N VAL A 205 -1.27 20.49 5.25
CA VAL A 205 -2.17 19.38 4.87
C VAL A 205 -3.59 19.89 4.63
N ASN A 206 -4.13 20.67 5.58
CA ASN A 206 -5.47 21.22 5.48
C ASN A 206 -5.60 22.14 4.25
N PHE A 207 -4.60 22.98 4.02
CA PHE A 207 -4.55 23.91 2.91
C PHE A 207 -4.49 23.18 1.56
N LEU A 208 -3.60 22.19 1.39
CA LEU A 208 -3.54 21.38 0.18
C LEU A 208 -4.87 20.67 -0.09
N ASN A 209 -5.46 20.04 0.92
CA ASN A 209 -6.75 19.36 0.77
C ASN A 209 -7.88 20.31 0.33
N ALA A 210 -7.80 21.59 0.68
CA ALA A 210 -8.81 22.57 0.33
C ALA A 210 -8.78 23.00 -1.15
N TRP A 211 -7.64 22.89 -1.84
CA TRP A 211 -7.49 23.34 -3.23
C TRP A 211 -7.06 22.25 -4.20
N LEU A 212 -6.50 21.12 -3.77
CA LEU A 212 -6.18 20.03 -4.68
C LEU A 212 -7.44 19.55 -5.44
N PRO A 213 -7.29 19.00 -6.66
CA PRO A 213 -8.37 18.26 -7.30
C PRO A 213 -8.89 17.17 -6.35
N PRO A 214 -10.21 17.00 -6.18
CA PRO A 214 -10.78 16.04 -5.24
C PRO A 214 -10.25 14.62 -5.45
N GLU A 215 -9.99 14.24 -6.70
CA GLU A 215 -9.48 12.92 -7.07
C GLU A 215 -8.04 12.69 -6.58
N ILE A 216 -7.22 13.75 -6.58
CA ILE A 216 -5.85 13.70 -6.06
C ILE A 216 -5.87 13.65 -4.54
N SER A 217 -6.68 14.50 -3.89
CA SER A 217 -6.80 14.51 -2.42
C SER A 217 -7.28 13.16 -1.90
N ALA A 218 -8.33 12.58 -2.49
CA ALA A 218 -8.90 11.32 -2.05
C ALA A 218 -8.05 10.08 -2.41
N SER A 219 -7.13 10.18 -3.36
CA SER A 219 -6.16 9.10 -3.68
C SER A 219 -4.79 9.27 -3.02
N SER A 220 -4.63 10.22 -2.10
CA SER A 220 -3.35 10.54 -1.44
C SER A 220 -3.41 10.32 0.06
N HIS A 221 -2.31 9.80 0.63
CA HIS A 221 -2.09 9.78 2.08
C HIS A 221 -1.27 10.99 2.50
N PHE A 222 -1.77 11.77 3.45
CA PHE A 222 -1.08 12.95 3.94
C PHE A 222 -0.35 12.66 5.25
N PHE A 223 0.90 13.11 5.33
CA PHE A 223 1.72 13.06 6.53
C PHE A 223 2.30 14.44 6.80
N PHE A 224 2.65 14.71 8.05
CA PHE A 224 3.37 15.91 8.45
C PHE A 224 4.26 15.59 9.65
N PRO A 225 5.35 16.33 9.86
CA PRO A 225 6.26 16.07 10.98
C PRO A 225 5.60 16.30 12.33
N SER A 226 5.97 15.46 13.30
CA SER A 226 5.72 15.76 14.71
C SER A 226 6.66 16.88 15.17
N PRO A 227 6.42 17.52 16.34
CA PRO A 227 7.33 18.54 16.88
C PRO A 227 8.77 18.07 17.12
N LEU A 228 9.03 16.75 17.06
CA LEU A 228 10.32 16.12 17.30
C LEU A 228 11.03 15.66 16.01
N SER A 229 10.43 15.89 14.83
CA SER A 229 10.95 15.45 13.55
C SER A 229 10.90 16.56 12.52
N ASP A 230 11.81 16.56 11.55
CA ASP A 230 11.69 17.41 10.36
C ASP A 230 10.95 16.68 9.22
N ALA A 231 10.57 17.42 8.17
CA ALA A 231 9.86 16.85 7.02
C ALA A 231 10.69 15.76 6.28
N PRO A 232 12.00 15.92 6.03
CA PRO A 232 12.83 14.84 5.48
C PRO A 232 12.87 13.56 6.32
N ALA A 233 13.03 13.65 7.64
CA ALA A 233 13.02 12.47 8.52
C ALA A 233 11.65 11.79 8.55
N THR A 234 10.57 12.58 8.48
CA THR A 234 9.20 12.06 8.37
C THR A 234 9.02 11.31 7.05
N ALA A 235 9.40 11.92 5.92
CA ALA A 235 9.33 11.29 4.60
C ALA A 235 10.17 10.00 4.52
N ARG A 236 11.35 9.98 5.16
CA ARG A 236 12.17 8.76 5.29
C ARG A 236 11.42 7.64 6.00
N ASN A 237 10.78 7.94 7.12
CA ASN A 237 10.00 6.95 7.89
C ASN A 237 8.77 6.49 7.10
N VAL A 238 8.10 7.40 6.38
CA VAL A 238 6.96 7.08 5.51
C VAL A 238 7.39 6.11 4.42
N LEU A 239 8.47 6.39 3.69
CA LEU A 239 9.00 5.50 2.65
C LEU A 239 9.43 4.12 3.19
N ALA A 240 9.90 4.07 4.44
CA ALA A 240 10.27 2.80 5.07
C ALA A 240 9.05 1.95 5.51
N THR A 241 7.92 2.58 5.80
CA THR A 241 6.76 1.94 6.44
C THR A 241 5.55 1.78 5.51
N HIS A 242 5.42 2.66 4.52
CA HIS A 242 4.33 2.70 3.56
C HIS A 242 4.85 2.27 2.18
N PRO A 243 4.11 1.39 1.48
CA PRO A 243 4.60 0.81 0.22
C PRO A 243 4.46 1.77 -0.98
N LEU A 244 3.78 2.90 -0.81
CA LEU A 244 3.53 3.88 -1.88
C LEU A 244 4.69 4.86 -2.03
N GLN A 245 4.85 5.38 -3.26
CA GLN A 245 5.82 6.44 -3.54
C GLN A 245 5.44 7.74 -2.82
N ALA A 246 6.41 8.63 -2.60
CA ALA A 246 6.22 9.83 -1.79
C ALA A 246 6.54 11.14 -2.51
N LEU A 247 5.70 12.16 -2.34
CA LEU A 247 6.07 13.56 -2.58
C LEU A 247 6.42 14.22 -1.25
N LEU A 248 7.63 14.75 -1.12
CA LEU A 248 8.00 15.62 0.00
C LEU A 248 7.83 17.08 -0.41
N ILE A 249 6.97 17.80 0.30
CA ILE A 249 6.84 19.26 0.22
C ILE A 249 7.58 19.86 1.43
N ARG A 250 8.50 20.77 1.16
CA ARG A 250 9.33 21.41 2.18
C ARG A 250 9.28 22.93 2.06
N ASP A 251 9.03 23.61 3.16
CA ASP A 251 9.19 25.06 3.25
C ASP A 251 10.67 25.45 3.28
N ALA A 252 11.02 26.49 2.53
CA ALA A 252 12.38 27.02 2.47
C ALA A 252 12.67 28.01 3.61
N HIS A 253 11.63 28.70 4.10
CA HIS A 253 11.70 29.85 5.01
C HIS A 253 12.70 30.94 4.56
N THR A 254 12.93 31.01 3.25
CA THR A 254 13.83 31.98 2.62
C THR A 254 13.44 32.13 1.16
N THR A 255 13.76 33.28 0.58
CA THR A 255 13.65 33.56 -0.86
C THR A 255 15.00 33.49 -1.58
N ASN A 256 16.08 33.13 -0.86
CA ASN A 256 17.42 33.03 -1.44
C ASN A 256 17.55 31.75 -2.28
N PRO A 257 17.80 31.84 -3.60
CA PRO A 257 17.84 30.68 -4.50
C PRO A 257 18.96 29.69 -4.16
N VAL A 258 20.09 30.16 -3.61
CA VAL A 258 21.21 29.28 -3.22
C VAL A 258 20.78 28.38 -2.07
N LEU A 259 20.17 28.96 -1.02
CA LEU A 259 19.69 28.19 0.12
C LEU A 259 18.55 27.24 -0.26
N ILE A 260 17.66 27.66 -1.16
CA ILE A 260 16.59 26.80 -1.68
C ILE A 260 17.17 25.56 -2.37
N SER A 261 18.19 25.75 -3.21
CA SER A 261 18.89 24.65 -3.89
C SER A 261 19.57 23.71 -2.88
N ASP A 262 20.24 24.26 -1.86
CA ASP A 262 20.90 23.46 -0.82
C ASP A 262 19.88 22.61 -0.03
N LEU A 263 18.67 23.13 0.22
CA LEU A 263 17.60 22.42 0.91
C LEU A 263 17.05 21.25 0.09
N GLU A 264 16.96 21.39 -1.24
CA GLU A 264 16.54 20.32 -2.15
C GLU A 264 17.58 19.20 -2.15
N VAL A 265 18.87 19.54 -2.31
CA VAL A 265 19.98 18.57 -2.27
C VAL A 265 20.02 17.83 -0.94
N TYR A 266 19.95 18.56 0.18
CA TYR A 266 19.95 17.93 1.50
C TYR A 266 18.74 17.01 1.70
N ALA A 267 17.55 17.38 1.22
CA ALA A 267 16.38 16.52 1.29
C ALA A 267 16.56 15.25 0.44
N GLU A 268 17.13 15.38 -0.76
CA GLU A 268 17.41 14.25 -1.65
C GLU A 268 18.40 13.27 -1.00
N GLU A 269 19.54 13.76 -0.52
CA GLU A 269 20.56 12.95 0.14
C GLU A 269 19.97 12.17 1.33
N ARG A 270 19.10 12.81 2.12
CA ARG A 270 18.46 12.18 3.29
C ARG A 270 17.47 11.09 2.91
N LEU A 271 16.72 11.25 1.82
CA LEU A 271 15.76 10.25 1.34
C LEU A 271 16.44 9.09 0.62
N MET A 272 17.54 9.35 -0.09
CA MET A 272 18.34 8.31 -0.76
C MET A 272 18.92 7.28 0.23
N LEU A 273 19.04 7.62 1.52
CA LEU A 273 19.41 6.67 2.58
C LEU A 273 18.32 5.63 2.88
N SER A 274 17.11 5.76 2.34
CA SER A 274 15.99 4.87 2.69
C SER A 274 15.16 4.41 1.50
N ALA A 275 15.24 5.10 0.36
CA ALA A 275 14.56 4.70 -0.85
C ALA A 275 15.36 5.14 -2.09
N PRO A 276 15.26 4.40 -3.20
CA PRO A 276 15.83 4.84 -4.47
C PRO A 276 15.08 6.07 -5.00
N LYS A 277 15.74 6.91 -5.80
CA LYS A 277 15.20 8.18 -6.36
C LYS A 277 13.90 8.01 -7.16
N GLN A 278 13.64 6.80 -7.66
CA GLN A 278 12.41 6.44 -8.34
C GLN A 278 11.19 6.43 -7.40
N GLN A 279 11.38 6.29 -6.08
CA GLN A 279 10.26 6.19 -5.13
C GLN A 279 9.81 7.52 -4.54
N PHE A 280 10.48 8.64 -4.87
CA PHE A 280 10.08 9.93 -4.35
C PHE A 280 10.25 11.09 -5.33
N GLU A 281 9.54 12.17 -5.07
CA GLU A 281 9.77 13.51 -5.62
C GLU A 281 9.87 14.52 -4.47
N ILE A 282 10.57 15.62 -4.70
CA ILE A 282 10.76 16.70 -3.74
C ILE A 282 10.28 18.00 -4.39
N GLU A 283 9.54 18.80 -3.63
CA GLU A 283 9.20 20.17 -3.97
C GLU A 283 9.57 21.07 -2.80
N VAL A 284 10.52 21.98 -3.02
CA VAL A 284 10.87 23.03 -2.07
C VAL A 284 10.07 24.29 -2.41
N VAL A 285 9.24 24.74 -1.49
CA VAL A 285 8.39 25.92 -1.65
C VAL A 285 8.98 27.08 -0.88
N SER A 286 9.03 28.25 -1.51
CA SER A 286 9.68 29.44 -0.97
C SER A 286 8.70 30.60 -0.82
N PRO A 287 8.64 31.25 0.36
CA PRO A 287 9.26 30.85 1.62
C PRO A 287 8.53 29.67 2.26
N THR A 288 7.20 29.61 2.15
CA THR A 288 6.36 28.51 2.64
C THR A 288 5.23 28.22 1.66
N LEU A 289 4.54 27.08 1.82
CA LEU A 289 3.40 26.72 0.97
C LEU A 289 2.33 27.81 0.85
N LEU A 290 2.13 28.59 1.91
CA LEU A 290 1.11 29.64 1.97
C LEU A 290 1.42 30.85 1.09
N VAL A 291 2.63 30.94 0.51
CA VAL A 291 2.99 31.97 -0.49
C VAL A 291 2.02 31.99 -1.66
N MET A 292 1.37 30.86 -1.98
CA MET A 292 0.35 30.75 -3.02
C MET A 292 -0.76 31.80 -2.90
N LEU A 293 -1.10 32.23 -1.68
CA LEU A 293 -2.13 33.25 -1.41
C LEU A 293 -1.70 34.67 -1.80
N PHE A 294 -0.43 34.85 -2.14
CA PHE A 294 0.22 36.11 -2.47
C PHE A 294 0.94 36.07 -3.83
N GLU A 295 0.86 34.96 -4.59
CA GLU A 295 1.57 34.84 -5.88
C GLU A 295 0.93 35.67 -7.00
N THR A 296 -0.36 36.03 -6.89
CA THR A 296 -1.06 36.82 -7.90
C THR A 296 -1.95 37.89 -7.26
N PRO A 297 -2.15 39.06 -7.91
CA PRO A 297 -3.09 40.05 -7.41
C PRO A 297 -4.52 39.50 -7.29
N GLU A 298 -4.95 38.67 -8.26
CA GLU A 298 -6.30 38.12 -8.31
C GLU A 298 -6.59 37.22 -7.10
N ILE A 299 -5.63 36.35 -6.73
CA ILE A 299 -5.80 35.46 -5.58
C ILE A 299 -5.72 36.22 -4.26
N PHE A 300 -4.81 37.20 -4.17
CA PHE A 300 -4.65 38.03 -3.00
C PHE A 300 -5.92 38.85 -2.73
N THR A 301 -6.48 39.47 -3.76
CA THR A 301 -7.75 40.20 -3.65
C THR A 301 -8.92 39.25 -3.34
N ALA A 302 -8.99 38.07 -3.97
CA ALA A 302 -10.07 37.11 -3.69
C ALA A 302 -10.06 36.61 -2.24
N VAL A 303 -8.88 36.38 -1.66
CA VAL A 303 -8.74 35.84 -0.31
C VAL A 303 -8.87 36.92 0.76
N PHE A 304 -8.25 38.08 0.56
CA PHE A 304 -8.15 39.12 1.60
C PHE A 304 -9.13 40.28 1.42
N GLY A 305 -9.77 40.42 0.25
CA GLY A 305 -10.84 41.40 -0.01
C GLY A 305 -10.41 42.82 0.33
N GLU A 306 -11.22 43.52 1.14
CA GLU A 306 -10.92 44.89 1.61
C GLU A 306 -9.65 44.99 2.48
N ARG A 307 -9.13 43.85 2.97
CA ARG A 307 -7.88 43.80 3.73
C ARG A 307 -6.66 43.69 2.81
N ALA A 308 -6.84 43.51 1.50
CA ALA A 308 -5.76 43.41 0.54
C ALA A 308 -5.05 44.77 0.39
N THR A 309 -3.91 44.93 1.06
CA THR A 309 -3.04 46.12 0.94
C THR A 309 -1.70 45.74 0.32
N ASP A 310 -1.06 46.69 -0.36
CA ASP A 310 0.29 46.49 -0.93
C ASP A 310 1.31 46.06 0.13
N PHE A 311 1.16 46.59 1.36
CA PHE A 311 1.99 46.20 2.49
C PHE A 311 1.82 44.73 2.87
N LEU A 312 0.58 44.24 2.95
CA LEU A 312 0.29 42.84 3.23
C LEU A 312 0.73 41.92 2.09
N HIS A 313 0.58 42.36 0.83
CA HIS A 313 1.06 41.61 -0.32
C HIS A 313 2.59 41.47 -0.29
N LEU A 314 3.30 42.57 -0.03
CA LEU A 314 4.75 42.55 0.10
C LEU A 314 5.18 41.67 1.27
N MET A 315 4.56 41.81 2.44
CA MET A 315 4.86 40.96 3.60
C MET A 315 4.65 39.48 3.28
N GLY A 316 3.52 39.13 2.66
CA GLY A 316 3.19 37.74 2.34
C GLY A 316 4.13 37.11 1.31
N SER A 317 4.85 37.90 0.52
CA SER A 317 5.90 37.37 -0.37
C SER A 317 7.16 36.88 0.37
N TYR A 318 7.38 37.32 1.62
CA TYR A 318 8.54 36.93 2.45
C TYR A 318 8.17 36.16 3.72
N ASP A 319 6.99 36.42 4.28
CA ASP A 319 6.46 35.82 5.52
C ASP A 319 4.92 35.66 5.42
N PRO A 320 4.44 34.66 4.64
CA PRO A 320 3.02 34.41 4.42
C PRO A 320 2.22 34.23 5.72
N GLU A 321 2.77 33.48 6.68
CA GLU A 321 2.11 33.20 7.96
C GLU A 321 1.86 34.48 8.74
N ARG A 322 2.87 35.36 8.83
CA ARG A 322 2.71 36.66 9.48
C ARG A 322 1.71 37.53 8.74
N ALA A 323 1.77 37.59 7.41
CA ALA A 323 0.84 38.39 6.62
C ALA A 323 -0.63 37.95 6.83
N ILE A 324 -0.89 36.64 6.93
CA ILE A 324 -2.22 36.10 7.27
C ILE A 324 -2.66 36.57 8.66
N GLY A 325 -1.75 36.54 9.64
CA GLY A 325 -2.02 37.01 11.00
C GLY A 325 -2.32 38.51 11.07
N GLU A 326 -1.51 39.34 10.42
CA GLU A 326 -1.68 40.80 10.35
C GLU A 326 -2.96 41.19 9.59
N ALA A 327 -3.38 40.38 8.62
CA ALA A 327 -4.68 40.53 7.96
C ALA A 327 -5.86 40.10 8.86
N GLY A 328 -5.62 39.68 10.11
CA GLY A 328 -6.65 39.21 11.04
C GLY A 328 -7.36 37.95 10.54
N ALA A 329 -6.63 37.07 9.83
CA ALA A 329 -7.13 35.83 9.27
C ALA A 329 -6.38 34.62 9.87
N THR A 330 -6.89 33.43 9.58
CA THR A 330 -6.23 32.15 9.89
C THR A 330 -6.33 31.25 8.67
N VAL A 331 -5.45 30.24 8.56
CA VAL A 331 -5.52 29.26 7.46
C VAL A 331 -6.89 28.56 7.45
N ALA A 332 -7.41 28.18 8.61
CA ALA A 332 -8.75 27.58 8.73
C ALA A 332 -9.87 28.52 8.25
N ASN A 333 -9.81 29.80 8.60
CA ASN A 333 -10.79 30.78 8.14
C ASN A 333 -10.71 30.97 6.61
N ILE A 334 -9.50 31.04 6.05
CA ILE A 334 -9.30 31.15 4.60
C ILE A 334 -9.91 29.93 3.90
N ILE A 335 -9.57 28.71 4.35
CA ILE A 335 -10.09 27.45 3.79
C ILE A 335 -11.62 27.42 3.78
N ALA A 336 -12.25 27.84 4.88
CA ALA A 336 -13.71 27.84 5.01
C ALA A 336 -14.44 28.75 3.99
N HIS A 337 -13.73 29.73 3.42
CA HIS A 337 -14.28 30.69 2.46
C HIS A 337 -13.77 30.47 1.02
N LEU A 338 -12.99 29.42 0.76
CA LEU A 338 -12.56 29.09 -0.60
C LEU A 338 -13.75 28.55 -1.41
N ASP A 339 -14.17 29.31 -2.43
CA ASP A 339 -15.10 28.87 -3.45
C ASP A 339 -14.38 28.22 -4.64
N ASP A 340 -15.14 27.68 -5.60
CA ASP A 340 -14.56 26.98 -6.75
C ASP A 340 -13.73 27.91 -7.65
N THR A 341 -14.10 29.19 -7.72
CA THR A 341 -13.36 30.22 -8.45
C THR A 341 -11.98 30.44 -7.82
N THR A 342 -11.93 30.62 -6.51
CA THR A 342 -10.69 30.85 -5.76
C THR A 342 -9.81 29.59 -5.76
N ARG A 343 -10.41 28.39 -5.69
CA ARG A 343 -9.67 27.12 -5.87
C ARG A 343 -9.05 27.02 -7.25
N ALA A 344 -9.75 27.44 -8.30
CA ALA A 344 -9.21 27.46 -9.66
C ALA A 344 -8.03 28.45 -9.79
N LEU A 345 -8.13 29.63 -9.16
CA LEU A 345 -7.03 30.59 -9.07
C LEU A 345 -5.83 30.00 -8.32
N LEU A 346 -6.04 29.35 -7.16
CA LEU A 346 -5.00 28.63 -6.40
C LEU A 346 -4.28 27.62 -7.28
N ARG A 347 -5.02 26.76 -8.00
CA ARG A 347 -4.47 25.75 -8.91
C ARG A 347 -3.66 26.35 -10.07
N ALA A 348 -3.95 27.60 -10.45
CA ALA A 348 -3.26 28.30 -11.53
C ALA A 348 -1.93 28.95 -11.08
N THR A 349 -1.67 29.05 -9.78
CA THR A 349 -0.44 29.65 -9.25
C THR A 349 0.81 28.86 -9.66
N PRO A 350 1.97 29.53 -9.86
CA PRO A 350 3.24 28.86 -10.13
C PRO A 350 3.56 27.73 -9.15
N THR A 351 3.37 27.95 -7.85
CA THR A 351 3.65 26.91 -6.83
C THR A 351 2.69 25.72 -6.94
N ALA A 352 1.39 25.94 -7.13
CA ALA A 352 0.45 24.84 -7.33
C ALA A 352 0.78 24.00 -8.57
N ARG A 353 1.16 24.65 -9.67
CA ARG A 353 1.52 23.95 -10.91
C ARG A 353 2.75 23.07 -10.75
N ARG A 354 3.76 23.52 -10.00
CA ARG A 354 4.94 22.68 -9.69
C ARG A 354 4.54 21.48 -8.84
N ILE A 355 3.76 21.68 -7.78
CA ILE A 355 3.25 20.58 -6.94
C ILE A 355 2.46 19.56 -7.77
N LEU A 356 1.48 20.01 -8.56
CA LEU A 356 0.68 19.13 -9.43
C LEU A 356 1.55 18.41 -10.47
N SER A 357 2.57 19.07 -11.00
CA SER A 357 3.53 18.44 -11.93
C SER A 357 4.34 17.34 -11.24
N ARG A 358 4.80 17.55 -10.00
CA ARG A 358 5.50 16.51 -9.21
C ARG A 358 4.58 15.34 -8.89
N ILE A 359 3.33 15.61 -8.53
CA ILE A 359 2.30 14.60 -8.30
C ILE A 359 2.07 13.75 -9.57
N ALA A 360 1.89 14.39 -10.73
CA ALA A 360 1.72 13.69 -12.00
C ALA A 360 2.97 12.89 -12.41
N LYS A 361 4.17 13.45 -12.16
CA LYS A 361 5.43 12.74 -12.41
C LYS A 361 5.55 11.51 -11.53
N LEU A 362 5.15 11.59 -10.25
CA LEU A 362 5.13 10.46 -9.32
C LEU A 362 4.17 9.36 -9.84
N ASP A 363 2.96 9.72 -10.25
CA ASP A 363 1.98 8.77 -10.81
C ASP A 363 2.44 8.06 -12.07
N ALA A 364 3.21 8.74 -12.90
CA ALA A 364 3.72 8.18 -14.13
C ALA A 364 4.87 7.17 -13.89
N LYS A 365 5.47 7.13 -12.70
CA LYS A 365 6.54 6.18 -12.40
C LYS A 365 5.93 4.78 -12.28
N PRO A 366 6.53 3.76 -12.93
CA PRO A 366 6.07 2.39 -12.75
C PRO A 366 6.18 2.03 -11.26
N TYR A 367 5.10 1.50 -10.69
CA TYR A 367 5.09 0.91 -9.35
C TYR A 367 5.86 -0.42 -9.40
N LEU A 368 7.17 -0.33 -9.49
CA LEU A 368 8.11 -1.45 -9.40
C LEU A 368 8.94 -1.21 -8.15
N ARG A 369 8.56 -1.88 -7.06
CA ARG A 369 9.55 -2.26 -6.08
C ARG A 369 10.27 -3.45 -6.71
N ASP A 370 11.19 -3.17 -7.65
CA ASP A 370 12.07 -4.21 -8.18
C ASP A 370 12.69 -4.92 -6.97
N ASP A 371 12.59 -6.24 -7.00
CA ASP A 371 13.23 -7.12 -6.04
C ASP A 371 14.73 -6.81 -6.05
N ASP A 372 15.24 -6.15 -5.02
CA ASP A 372 16.61 -6.36 -4.61
C ASP A 372 16.85 -5.92 -3.17
N TRP A 373 17.30 -6.91 -2.39
CA TRP A 373 18.31 -6.94 -1.33
C TRP A 373 18.97 -5.67 -0.76
N ASP A 374 18.77 -4.47 -1.29
CA ASP A 374 19.37 -3.22 -0.80
C ASP A 374 18.67 -2.62 0.44
N ALA A 375 17.41 -3.00 0.70
CA ALA A 375 16.71 -2.55 1.90
C ALA A 375 17.24 -3.20 3.20
N ALA A 376 18.09 -4.23 3.10
CA ALA A 376 18.63 -4.94 4.26
C ALA A 376 19.67 -4.11 5.05
N TRP A 377 20.23 -3.05 4.46
CA TRP A 377 21.29 -2.25 5.09
C TRP A 377 20.79 -1.12 5.99
N TYR A 378 19.49 -0.76 5.95
CA TYR A 378 19.00 0.47 6.60
C TYR A 378 17.96 0.25 7.72
N ARG A 379 17.90 -0.93 8.32
CA ARG A 379 17.05 -1.16 9.51
C ARG A 379 17.76 -0.73 10.80
N ASP A 380 17.72 0.57 11.09
CA ASP A 380 17.66 0.97 12.50
C ASP A 380 16.23 0.76 13.01
N ARG A 381 16.12 0.02 14.11
CA ARG A 381 14.85 -0.38 14.72
C ARG A 381 14.01 0.87 15.06
N PRO A 382 12.71 0.92 14.76
CA PRO A 382 11.87 2.01 15.25
C PRO A 382 11.70 1.89 16.76
N GLN A 383 11.98 2.98 17.49
CA GLN A 383 11.41 3.18 18.82
C GLN A 383 9.91 3.48 18.68
N PRO A 384 9.06 2.97 19.60
CA PRO A 384 7.62 3.14 19.49
C PRO A 384 7.20 4.46 20.11
N THR A 385 6.50 5.31 19.34
CA THR A 385 5.53 6.25 19.93
C THR A 385 4.33 6.37 19.02
N ARG A 386 3.19 5.86 19.52
CA ARG A 386 1.84 6.17 19.03
C ARG A 386 1.59 7.68 19.13
N SER A 387 0.78 8.22 18.22
CA SER A 387 -0.17 9.30 18.56
C SER A 387 -1.28 9.43 17.51
N TYR A 388 -2.50 9.47 18.05
CA TYR A 388 -3.85 9.85 17.58
C TYR A 388 -4.10 10.29 16.15
#